data_AF-A0A9E2LPR3-F1
#
_entry.id   AF-A0A9E2LPR3-F1
#
_cell.length_a   1.000
_cell.length_b   1.000
_cell.length_c   1.000
_cell.angle_alpha   90.00
_cell.angle_beta   90.00
_cell.angle_gamma   90.00
#
_symmetry.space_group_name_H-M   'P 1'
#
loop_
_entity.id
_entity.type
_entity.pdbx_description
1 polymer ?
#
loop_
_entity_poly.entity_id
_entity_poly.type
_entity_poly.pdbx_seq_one_letter_code
_entity_poly.pdbx_strand_id
1 'polypeptide(L)' 'MKTELEIQAKIKEIEETLEEVDEELADALEEEDTDEFSEKGAEIEAQFEAKKDIIQEEIDLLKWVLE' A
#
# COMPACT_ATOMS: atom_id res chain seq x y z
N MET A 1 -16.48 1.27 -21.31
CA MET A 1 -16.69 2.71 -21.64
C MET A 1 -15.40 3.50 -21.40
N LYS A 2 -15.24 4.76 -21.86
CA LYS A 2 -14.00 5.56 -21.61
C LYS A 2 -13.66 5.66 -20.12
N THR A 3 -14.67 5.91 -19.28
CA THR A 3 -14.55 6.03 -17.82
C THR A 3 -14.11 4.74 -17.12
N GLU A 4 -14.59 3.58 -17.61
CA GLU A 4 -14.20 2.28 -17.09
C GLU A 4 -12.70 2.00 -17.29
N LEU A 5 -12.16 2.36 -18.46
CA LEU A 5 -10.72 2.24 -18.75
C LEU A 5 -9.88 3.20 -17.89
N GLU A 6 -10.40 4.41 -17.62
CA GLU A 6 -9.74 5.38 -16.74
C GLU A 6 -9.70 4.88 -15.29
N ILE A 7 -10.78 4.27 -14.79
CA ILE A 7 -10.83 3.69 -13.44
C ILE A 7 -9.88 2.48 -13.33
N GLN A 8 -9.85 1.58 -14.33
CA GLN A 8 -8.92 0.46 -14.36
C GLN A 8 -7.45 0.90 -14.38
N ALA A 9 -7.12 1.96 -15.14
CA ALA A 9 -5.78 2.53 -15.13
C ALA A 9 -5.42 3.08 -13.74
N LYS A 10 -6.34 3.79 -13.09
CA LYS A 10 -6.13 4.31 -11.74
C LYS A 10 -5.94 3.20 -10.71
N ILE A 11 -6.73 2.12 -10.78
CA ILE A 11 -6.56 0.94 -9.92
C ILE A 11 -5.14 0.38 -10.07
N LYS A 12 -4.66 0.25 -11.31
CA LYS A 12 -3.30 -0.25 -11.58
C LYS A 12 -2.21 0.65 -11.00
N GLU A 13 -2.34 1.97 -11.15
CA GLU A 13 -1.41 2.94 -10.54
C GLU A 13 -1.39 2.83 -9.00
N ILE A 14 -2.56 2.60 -8.38
CA ILE A 14 -2.67 2.45 -6.93
C ILE A 14 -2.13 1.09 -6.46
N GLU A 15 -2.34 0.02 -7.23
CA GLU A 15 -1.74 -1.31 -6.98
C GLU A 15 -0.20 -1.24 -7.06
N GLU A 16 0.36 -0.49 -8.03
CA GLU A 16 1.82 -0.22 -8.10
C GLU A 16 2.30 0.56 -6.87
N THR A 17 1.52 1.55 -6.41
CA THR A 17 1.84 2.29 -5.18
C THR A 17 1.83 1.38 -3.94
N LEU A 18 0.95 0.38 -3.89
CA LEU A 18 0.91 -0.59 -2.79
C LEU A 18 2.19 -1.43 -2.75
N GLU A 19 2.68 -1.87 -3.92
CA GLU A 19 3.96 -2.59 -4.02
C GLU A 19 5.13 -1.70 -3.58
N GLU A 20 5.15 -0.43 -3.98
CA GLU A 20 6.18 0.54 -3.54
C GLU A 20 6.17 0.72 -2.01
N VAL A 21 5.00 0.70 -1.36
CA VAL A 21 4.89 0.80 0.11
C VAL A 21 5.47 -0.44 0.81
N ASP A 22 5.33 -1.63 0.22
CA ASP A 22 5.98 -2.85 0.74
C ASP A 22 7.51 -2.80 0.57
N GLU A 23 8.01 -2.25 -0.54
CA GLU A 23 9.46 -2.01 -0.75
C GLU A 23 10.01 -0.99 0.25
N GLU A 24 9.32 0.13 0.45
CA GLU A 24 9.68 1.15 1.44
C GLU A 24 9.70 0.60 2.87
N LEU A 25 8.81 -0.34 3.22
CA LEU A 25 8.83 -1.01 4.52
C LEU A 25 10.10 -1.84 4.70
N ALA A 26 10.46 -2.63 3.69
CA ALA A 26 11.66 -3.45 3.73
C ALA A 26 12.92 -2.59 3.89
N ASP A 27 13.01 -1.50 3.11
CA ASP A 27 14.11 -0.54 3.21
C ASP A 27 14.16 0.13 4.59
N ALA A 28 13.01 0.54 5.14
CA ALA A 28 12.95 1.18 6.46
C ALA A 28 13.40 0.26 7.59
N LEU A 29 13.05 -1.03 7.51
CA LEU A 29 13.49 -2.04 8.48
C LEU A 29 15.01 -2.31 8.38
N GLU A 30 15.56 -2.31 7.15
CA GLU A 30 17.00 -2.49 6.91
C GLU A 30 17.82 -1.25 7.34
N GLU A 31 17.40 -0.04 6.98
CA GLU A 31 18.12 1.21 7.29
C GLU A 31 18.28 1.45 8.80
N GLU A 32 17.25 1.10 9.57
CA GLU A 32 17.24 1.30 11.01
C GLU A 32 17.95 0.18 11.79
N ASP A 33 18.51 -0.83 11.10
CA ASP A 33 19.06 -2.06 11.69
C ASP A 33 18.06 -2.68 12.69
N THR A 34 16.78 -2.58 12.35
CA THR A 34 15.68 -2.99 13.22
C THR A 34 15.17 -4.35 12.80
N ASP A 35 15.24 -5.32 13.71
CA ASP A 35 14.48 -6.55 13.56
C ASP A 35 12.97 -6.24 13.57
N GLU A 36 12.21 -6.95 12.74
CA GLU A 36 10.73 -6.95 12.68
C GLU A 36 10.09 -7.10 14.08
N PHE A 37 10.75 -7.87 14.94
CA PHE A 37 10.30 -8.18 16.31
C PHE A 37 10.81 -7.20 17.37
N SER A 38 11.57 -6.17 16.99
CA SER A 38 11.96 -5.10 17.90
C SER A 38 10.80 -4.12 18.11
N GLU A 39 10.77 -3.40 19.24
CA GLU A 39 9.73 -2.40 19.52
C GLU A 39 9.67 -1.33 18.42
N LYS A 40 10.83 -0.93 17.89
CA LYS A 40 10.94 0.03 16.79
C LYS A 40 10.51 -0.57 15.44
N GLY A 41 10.86 -1.83 15.17
CA GLY A 41 10.39 -2.56 13.98
C GLY A 41 8.87 -2.67 13.94
N ALA A 42 8.26 -3.13 15.04
CA ALA A 42 6.81 -3.22 15.17
C ALA A 42 6.09 -1.86 15.03
N GLU A 43 6.70 -0.77 15.49
CA GLU A 43 6.16 0.59 15.29
C GLU A 43 6.22 1.01 13.81
N ILE A 44 7.32 0.70 13.12
CA ILE A 44 7.47 0.95 11.68
C ILE A 44 6.42 0.14 10.91
N GLU A 45 6.32 -1.16 11.15
CA GLU A 45 5.33 -2.03 10.51
C GLU A 45 3.90 -1.52 10.70
N ALA A 46 3.53 -1.15 11.93
CA ALA A 46 2.19 -0.64 12.21
C ALA A 46 1.86 0.64 11.41
N GLN A 47 2.85 1.51 11.18
CA GLN A 47 2.66 2.70 10.35
C GLN A 47 2.47 2.34 8.87
N PHE A 48 3.21 1.36 8.36
CA PHE A 48 3.10 0.89 6.98
C PHE A 48 1.80 0.12 6.74
N GLU A 49 1.40 -0.76 7.65
CA GLU A 49 0.09 -1.43 7.59
C GLU A 49 -1.06 -0.42 7.56
N ALA A 50 -1.02 0.63 8.40
CA ALA A 50 -2.04 1.68 8.37
C ALA A 50 -2.09 2.43 7.02
N LYS A 51 -0.95 2.61 6.33
CA LYS A 51 -0.92 3.17 4.97
C LYS A 51 -1.54 2.19 3.96
N LYS A 52 -1.17 0.91 4.04
CA LYS A 52 -1.68 -0.14 3.15
C LYS A 52 -3.19 -0.31 3.26
N ASP A 53 -3.74 -0.23 4.48
CA ASP A 53 -5.19 -0.27 4.71
C ASP A 53 -5.92 0.84 3.94
N ILE A 54 -5.41 2.08 4.01
CA ILE A 54 -6.02 3.22 3.28
C ILE A 54 -5.97 2.99 1.75
N ILE A 55 -4.85 2.49 1.24
CA ILE A 55 -4.66 2.20 -0.18
C ILE A 55 -5.63 1.10 -0.62
N GLN A 56 -5.74 0.03 0.18
CA GLN A 56 -6.63 -1.09 -0.11
C GLN A 56 -8.11 -0.66 -0.09
N GLU A 57 -8.50 0.20 0.86
CA GLU A 57 -9.85 0.78 0.89
C GLU A 57 -10.14 1.60 -0.38
N GLU A 58 -9.17 2.36 -0.91
CA GLU A 58 -9.34 3.10 -2.17
C GLU A 58 -9.48 2.14 -3.38
N ILE A 59 -8.66 1.09 -3.45
CA ILE A 59 -8.75 0.06 -4.49
C ILE A 59 -10.14 -0.60 -4.46
N ASP A 60 -10.59 -1.00 -3.28
CA ASP A 60 -11.87 -1.68 -3.10
C ASP A 60 -13.05 -0.78 -3.49
N LEU A 61 -12.99 0.51 -3.15
CA LEU A 61 -13.98 1.49 -3.58
C LEU A 61 -14.01 1.63 -5.11
N LEU A 62 -12.84 1.71 -5.75
CA LEU A 62 -12.76 1.83 -7.22
C LEU A 62 -13.25 0.56 -7.92
N LYS A 63 -12.95 -0.62 -7.37
CA LYS A 63 -13.47 -1.91 -7.85
C LYS A 63 -14.99 -1.97 -7.68
N TRP A 64 -15.52 -1.51 -6.56
CA TRP A 64 -16.97 -1.42 -6.34
C TRP A 64 -17.68 -0.48 -7.33
N VAL A 65 -17.04 0.64 -7.71
CA VAL A 65 -17.58 1.55 -8.74
C VAL A 65 -17.62 0.91 -10.14
N LEU A 66 -16.79 -0.11 -10.39
CA LEU A 66 -16.77 -0.85 -11.66
C LEU A 66 -17.82 -1.98 -11.76
N GLU A 67 -18.42 -2.39 -10.64
CA GLU A 67 -19.49 -3.41 -10.59
C GLU A 67 -20.83 -2.88 -11.13
#